data_AF-A0A9W9JUF2-F1
#
_entry.id   AF-A0A9W9JUF2-F1
#
_cell.length_a   1.000
_cell.length_b   1.000
_cell.length_c   1.000
_cell.angle_alpha   90.00
_cell.angle_beta   90.00
_cell.angle_gamma   90.00
#
_symmetry.space_group_name_H-M   'P 1'
#
loop_
_entity.id
_entity.type
_entity.pdbx_description
1 polymer ?
#
loop_
_entity_poly.entity_id
_entity_poly.type
_entity_poly.pdbx_seq_one_letter_code
_entity_poly.pdbx_strand_id
1 'polypeptide(L)'
;MAAVDSSEPQVEGSVLLPDNQSNDSQLTEDLTKDRAEKSRSVMLYLLEKSPEYRELSDVREQGWDIPEGDKYFANVRRNAAKSDEKTSAYFHKLMRAIGHEIDKSTNAFKVQQADSTPPAILEICMARGAFLEIALKKNPGSHALAFSLPVSSGGYRSRLTSDSNTKRVFLDVTMLAADMDMDQIPEDHEDAEKFLPRQLEEGRLFDWSYVTGRS
;
A
#
# COMPACT_ATOMS: atom_id res chain seq x y z
N MET A 1 -6.90 -24.27 -31.94
CA MET A 1 -5.68 -24.25 -31.11
C MET A 1 -5.90 -23.20 -30.04
N ALA A 2 -6.06 -23.64 -28.80
CA ALA A 2 -6.52 -22.83 -27.68
C ALA A 2 -5.40 -21.94 -27.13
N ALA A 3 -5.78 -20.72 -26.73
CA ALA A 3 -4.94 -19.79 -25.99
C ALA A 3 -5.03 -20.16 -24.49
N VAL A 4 -3.89 -20.25 -23.83
CA VAL A 4 -3.80 -20.40 -22.37
C VAL A 4 -3.60 -19.01 -21.80
N ASP A 5 -4.65 -18.53 -21.16
CA ASP A 5 -4.65 -17.37 -20.28
C ASP A 5 -3.96 -17.76 -18.96
N SER A 6 -3.02 -16.96 -18.47
CA SER A 6 -2.24 -17.30 -17.28
C SER A 6 -2.23 -16.09 -16.34
N SER A 7 -3.22 -16.10 -15.45
CA SER A 7 -3.38 -15.18 -14.34
C SER A 7 -3.20 -15.97 -13.03
N GLU A 8 -1.96 -16.37 -12.73
CA GLU A 8 -1.60 -16.92 -11.41
C GLU A 8 -0.49 -16.06 -10.77
N PRO A 9 -0.56 -15.76 -9.46
CA PRO A 9 0.54 -15.13 -8.74
C PRO A 9 1.74 -16.08 -8.69
N GLN A 10 2.91 -15.60 -9.14
CA GLN A 10 4.16 -16.34 -9.02
C GLN A 10 4.61 -16.35 -7.56
N VAL A 11 4.23 -17.39 -6.82
CA VAL A 11 4.66 -17.66 -5.45
C VAL A 11 5.67 -18.80 -5.47
N GLU A 12 6.88 -18.56 -4.95
CA GLU A 12 7.79 -19.63 -4.57
C GLU A 12 7.37 -20.17 -3.18
N GLY A 13 6.90 -21.42 -3.12
CA GLY A 13 6.69 -22.20 -1.89
C GLY A 13 5.22 -22.49 -1.54
N SER A 14 4.86 -23.77 -1.46
CA SER A 14 3.50 -24.30 -1.21
C SER A 14 3.41 -24.97 0.15
N VAL A 15 2.38 -24.66 0.95
CA VAL A 15 1.72 -25.56 1.92
C VAL A 15 0.24 -25.16 2.04
N LEU A 16 -0.65 -26.15 1.94
CA LEU A 16 -2.11 -26.06 2.09
C LEU A 16 -2.58 -26.49 3.49
N LEU A 17 -3.85 -26.15 3.80
CA LEU A 17 -4.84 -26.75 4.75
C LEU A 17 -5.28 -25.82 5.91
N PRO A 18 -6.45 -26.04 6.55
CA PRO A 18 -7.82 -26.02 6.00
C PRO A 18 -8.78 -25.09 6.80
N ASP A 19 -9.92 -24.76 6.19
CA ASP A 19 -11.01 -23.93 6.72
C ASP A 19 -11.66 -24.45 8.01
N ASN A 20 -11.96 -23.57 8.97
CA ASN A 20 -13.20 -23.65 9.75
C ASN A 20 -13.59 -22.35 10.49
N GLN A 21 -14.82 -21.89 10.20
CA GLN A 21 -15.83 -21.28 11.08
C GLN A 21 -15.76 -19.79 11.51
N SER A 22 -16.67 -19.02 10.91
CA SER A 22 -17.91 -18.48 11.53
C SER A 22 -18.10 -16.98 11.27
N ASN A 23 -19.08 -16.67 10.41
CA ASN A 23 -19.55 -15.34 10.00
C ASN A 23 -19.74 -14.36 11.16
N ASP A 24 -19.04 -13.21 11.09
CA ASP A 24 -19.28 -12.02 11.90
C ASP A 24 -19.52 -10.76 11.03
N SER A 25 -20.22 -10.95 9.91
CA SER A 25 -20.50 -9.90 8.92
C SER A 25 -21.41 -8.77 9.43
N GLN A 26 -22.15 -8.99 10.52
CA GLN A 26 -22.95 -7.93 11.16
C GLN A 26 -22.11 -6.98 12.01
N LEU A 27 -21.00 -7.44 12.60
CA LEU A 27 -20.16 -6.62 13.46
C LEU A 27 -19.33 -5.61 12.65
N THR A 28 -18.88 -6.01 11.46
CA THR A 28 -18.10 -5.16 10.55
C THR A 28 -18.95 -4.06 9.88
N GLU A 29 -20.20 -4.35 9.51
CA GLU A 29 -21.14 -3.32 9.02
C GLU A 29 -21.43 -2.27 10.10
N ASP A 30 -21.64 -2.68 11.35
CA ASP A 30 -21.98 -1.77 12.44
C ASP A 30 -20.79 -0.86 12.82
N LEU A 31 -19.57 -1.39 12.80
CA LEU A 31 -18.33 -0.63 13.06
C LEU A 31 -18.00 0.39 11.97
N THR A 32 -18.22 0.05 10.69
CA THR A 32 -17.97 0.98 9.57
C THR A 32 -19.01 2.11 9.55
N LYS A 33 -20.26 1.79 9.90
CA LYS A 33 -21.34 2.76 10.00
C LYS A 33 -21.14 3.73 11.17
N ASP A 34 -20.79 3.23 12.35
CA ASP A 34 -20.46 4.05 13.52
C ASP A 34 -19.28 5.00 13.25
N ARG A 35 -18.23 4.51 12.56
CA ARG A 35 -17.09 5.35 12.15
C ARG A 35 -17.49 6.45 11.16
N ALA A 36 -18.35 6.13 10.20
CA ALA A 36 -18.85 7.10 9.22
C ALA A 36 -19.74 8.17 9.89
N GLU A 37 -20.59 7.77 10.84
CA GLU A 37 -21.45 8.67 11.62
C GLU A 37 -20.64 9.60 12.53
N LYS A 38 -19.61 9.06 13.20
CA LYS A 38 -18.67 9.85 14.01
C LYS A 38 -17.89 10.84 13.14
N SER A 39 -17.41 10.41 11.98
CA SER A 39 -16.69 11.28 11.05
C SER A 39 -17.57 12.41 10.52
N ARG A 40 -18.83 12.12 10.17
CA ARG A 40 -19.82 13.15 9.79
C ARG A 40 -20.05 14.16 10.91
N SER A 41 -20.18 13.69 12.15
CA SER A 41 -20.40 14.56 13.31
C SER A 41 -19.23 15.51 13.54
N VAL A 42 -17.99 15.03 13.37
CA VAL A 42 -16.78 15.89 13.44
C VAL A 42 -16.77 16.91 12.31
N MET A 43 -17.07 16.51 11.07
CA MET A 43 -17.12 17.43 9.93
C MET A 43 -18.16 18.54 10.13
N LEU A 44 -19.37 18.19 10.58
CA LEU A 44 -20.43 19.16 10.86
C LEU A 44 -20.00 20.16 11.94
N TYR A 45 -19.39 19.66 13.02
CA TYR A 45 -18.86 20.51 14.08
C TYR A 45 -17.78 21.47 13.55
N LEU A 46 -16.84 21.00 12.73
CA LEU A 46 -15.79 21.83 12.17
C LEU A 46 -16.34 22.87 11.18
N LEU A 47 -17.33 22.52 10.35
CA LEU A 47 -18.01 23.46 9.46
C LEU A 47 -18.74 24.57 10.23
N GLU A 48 -19.33 24.23 11.38
CA GLU A 48 -20.01 25.20 12.22
C GLU A 48 -19.01 26.13 12.95
N LYS A 49 -17.96 25.55 13.53
CA LYS A 49 -17.09 26.24 14.50
C LYS A 49 -15.78 26.80 13.93
N SER A 50 -15.29 26.31 12.79
CA SER A 50 -14.04 26.79 12.18
C SER A 50 -14.32 27.46 10.83
N PRO A 51 -14.16 28.79 10.73
CA PRO A 51 -14.26 29.49 9.45
C PRO A 51 -13.17 29.02 8.46
N GLU A 52 -11.97 28.68 8.93
CA GLU A 52 -10.88 28.16 8.09
C GLU A 52 -11.24 26.80 7.49
N TYR A 53 -11.84 25.90 8.28
CA TYR A 53 -12.29 24.61 7.77
C TYR A 53 -13.40 24.77 6.73
N ARG A 54 -14.29 25.75 6.91
CA ARG A 54 -15.35 26.06 5.95
C ARG A 54 -14.76 26.54 4.63
N GLU A 55 -13.86 27.51 4.66
CA GLU A 55 -13.18 28.02 3.47
C GLU A 55 -12.42 26.90 2.74
N LEU A 56 -11.68 26.06 3.48
CA LEU A 56 -10.99 24.91 2.90
C LEU A 56 -11.97 23.89 2.29
N SER A 57 -13.14 23.69 2.90
CA SER A 57 -14.17 22.80 2.37
C SER A 57 -14.75 23.32 1.06
N ASP A 58 -15.04 24.63 0.99
CA ASP A 58 -15.54 25.29 -0.21
C ASP A 58 -14.50 25.23 -1.35
N VAL A 59 -13.23 25.51 -1.06
CA VAL A 59 -12.13 25.40 -2.04
C VAL A 59 -11.93 23.95 -2.50
N ARG A 60 -12.08 22.97 -1.58
CA ARG A 60 -11.99 21.55 -1.93
C ARG A 60 -13.11 21.13 -2.87
N GLU A 61 -14.35 21.55 -2.59
CA GLU A 61 -15.51 21.28 -3.45
C GLU A 61 -15.34 21.89 -4.83
N GLN A 62 -14.95 23.17 -4.90
CA GLN A 62 -14.61 23.84 -6.16
C GLN A 62 -13.51 23.09 -6.93
N GLY A 63 -12.46 22.63 -6.24
CA GLY A 63 -11.39 21.86 -6.88
C GLY A 63 -11.85 20.49 -7.41
N TRP A 64 -12.81 19.85 -6.74
CA TRP A 64 -13.36 18.55 -7.12
C TRP A 64 -14.30 18.65 -8.34
N ASP A 65 -15.00 19.78 -8.49
CA ASP A 65 -15.95 20.01 -9.59
C ASP A 65 -15.29 20.55 -10.87
N ILE A 66 -13.98 20.80 -10.86
CA ILE A 66 -13.24 21.31 -12.02
C ILE A 66 -12.71 20.15 -12.88
N PRO A 67 -13.27 19.88 -14.09
CA PRO A 67 -12.87 18.78 -14.94
C PRO A 67 -11.44 18.94 -15.51
N GLU A 68 -10.88 20.14 -15.48
CA GLU A 68 -9.47 20.40 -15.80
C GLU A 68 -8.51 19.73 -14.80
N GLY A 69 -8.90 19.63 -13.52
CA GLY A 69 -8.15 18.92 -12.49
C GLY A 69 -8.03 17.44 -12.83
N ASP A 70 -9.14 16.81 -13.18
CA ASP A 70 -9.17 15.42 -13.62
C ASP A 70 -8.30 15.17 -14.85
N LYS A 71 -8.39 16.07 -15.86
CA LYS A 71 -7.53 16.00 -17.06
C LYS A 71 -6.05 16.15 -16.69
N TYR A 72 -5.72 17.06 -15.79
CA TYR A 72 -4.35 17.27 -15.31
C TYR A 72 -3.81 16.00 -14.64
N PHE A 73 -4.52 15.46 -13.65
CA PHE A 73 -4.09 14.25 -12.94
C PHE A 73 -4.11 13.01 -13.84
N ALA A 74 -5.04 12.90 -14.79
CA ALA A 74 -5.02 11.85 -15.80
C ALA A 74 -3.76 11.94 -16.68
N ASN A 75 -3.30 13.15 -17.02
CA ASN A 75 -2.06 13.33 -17.76
C ASN A 75 -0.83 13.01 -16.89
N VAL A 76 -0.82 13.41 -15.61
CA VAL A 76 0.23 13.03 -14.66
C VAL A 76 0.33 11.51 -14.53
N ARG A 77 -0.80 10.81 -14.34
CA ARG A 77 -0.85 9.33 -14.29
C ARG A 77 -0.35 8.69 -15.59
N ARG A 78 -0.79 9.20 -16.75
CA ARG A 78 -0.33 8.72 -18.05
C ARG A 78 1.18 8.87 -18.22
N ASN A 79 1.75 9.98 -17.77
CA ASN A 79 3.20 10.23 -17.85
C ASN A 79 3.98 9.35 -16.87
N ALA A 80 3.45 9.15 -15.65
CA ALA A 80 4.03 8.24 -14.67
C ALA A 80 4.07 6.78 -15.17
N ALA A 81 3.01 6.35 -15.88
CA ALA A 81 2.93 5.02 -16.49
C ALA A 81 3.91 4.81 -17.67
N LYS A 82 4.33 5.89 -18.34
CA LYS A 82 5.26 5.85 -19.49
C LYS A 82 6.73 5.99 -19.09
N SER A 83 7.10 5.82 -17.81
CA SER A 83 8.46 6.10 -17.37
C SER A 83 9.47 5.13 -18.01
N ASP A 84 10.45 5.67 -18.71
CA ASP A 84 11.57 4.90 -19.25
C ASP A 84 12.60 4.56 -18.14
N GLU A 85 13.61 3.75 -18.48
CA GLU A 85 14.62 3.31 -17.51
C GLU A 85 15.42 4.47 -16.90
N LYS A 86 15.61 5.57 -17.63
CA LYS A 86 16.30 6.77 -17.14
C LYS A 86 15.48 7.50 -16.10
N THR A 87 14.20 7.70 -16.38
CA THR A 87 13.21 8.22 -15.43
C THR A 87 13.07 7.27 -14.23
N SER A 88 13.22 5.97 -14.48
CA SER A 88 13.27 4.93 -13.44
C SER A 88 14.42 5.16 -12.43
N ALA A 89 15.64 5.32 -12.95
CA ALA A 89 16.82 5.61 -12.14
C ALA A 89 16.70 6.96 -11.41
N TYR A 90 16.19 7.99 -12.08
CA TYR A 90 16.05 9.32 -11.50
C TYR A 90 15.16 9.31 -10.25
N PHE A 91 13.92 8.80 -10.31
CA PHE A 91 13.09 8.83 -9.10
C PHE A 91 13.57 7.87 -8.01
N HIS A 92 14.26 6.76 -8.33
CA HIS A 92 14.91 5.96 -7.27
C HIS A 92 15.93 6.81 -6.52
N LYS A 93 16.81 7.54 -7.24
CA LYS A 93 17.78 8.43 -6.62
C LYS A 93 17.11 9.55 -5.81
N LEU A 94 16.04 10.14 -6.32
CA LEU A 94 15.27 11.17 -5.62
C LEU A 94 14.64 10.64 -4.33
N MET A 95 13.91 9.52 -4.40
CA MET A 95 13.29 8.89 -3.22
C MET A 95 14.34 8.49 -2.18
N ARG A 96 15.50 7.99 -2.63
CA ARG A 96 16.60 7.68 -1.72
C ARG A 96 17.15 8.92 -1.03
N ALA A 97 17.28 10.05 -1.73
CA ALA A 97 17.70 11.31 -1.12
C ALA A 97 16.70 11.80 -0.07
N ILE A 98 15.39 11.77 -0.41
CA ILE A 98 14.31 12.12 0.52
C ILE A 98 14.34 11.20 1.74
N GLY A 99 14.45 9.88 1.55
CA GLY A 99 14.53 8.92 2.64
C GLY A 99 15.73 9.16 3.56
N HIS A 100 16.89 9.53 3.00
CA HIS A 100 18.04 9.91 3.82
C HIS A 100 17.82 11.20 4.61
N GLU A 101 17.10 12.18 4.07
CA GLU A 101 16.77 13.41 4.79
C GLU A 101 15.77 13.17 5.93
N ILE A 102 14.74 12.37 5.67
CA ILE A 102 13.79 11.91 6.69
C ILE A 102 14.56 11.16 7.79
N ASP A 103 15.40 10.20 7.42
CA ASP A 103 16.17 9.41 8.39
C ASP A 103 17.13 10.29 9.21
N LYS A 104 17.83 11.23 8.56
CA LYS A 104 18.75 12.14 9.24
C LYS A 104 18.04 13.03 10.26
N SER A 105 16.82 13.47 9.96
CA SER A 105 16.08 14.38 10.83
C SER A 105 15.32 13.67 11.94
N THR A 106 14.88 12.43 11.72
CA THR A 106 13.94 11.73 12.61
C THR A 106 14.42 10.38 13.12
N ASN A 107 15.45 9.80 12.49
CA ASN A 107 15.90 8.42 12.69
C ASN A 107 14.76 7.39 12.44
N ALA A 108 13.80 7.72 11.57
CA ALA A 108 12.59 6.94 11.33
C ALA A 108 12.81 5.54 10.75
N PHE A 109 13.99 5.25 10.17
CA PHE A 109 14.24 3.94 9.53
C PHE A 109 14.94 2.95 10.46
N LYS A 110 15.38 3.37 11.65
CA LYS A 110 16.06 2.49 12.60
C LYS A 110 15.06 1.96 13.63
N VAL A 111 14.93 0.63 13.69
CA VAL A 111 14.15 -0.05 14.73
C VAL A 111 14.88 0.04 16.05
N GLN A 112 14.18 0.43 17.11
CA GLN A 112 14.68 0.31 18.47
C GLN A 112 14.43 -1.10 18.94
N GLN A 113 15.47 -1.93 18.88
CA GLN A 113 15.37 -3.32 19.33
C GLN A 113 15.28 -3.39 20.86
N ALA A 114 14.28 -4.11 21.36
CA ALA A 114 14.18 -4.44 22.78
C ALA A 114 15.03 -5.66 23.15
N ASP A 115 15.34 -6.52 22.18
CA ASP A 115 16.11 -7.75 22.34
C ASP A 115 17.03 -8.03 21.13
N SER A 116 17.64 -9.21 21.07
CA SER A 116 18.55 -9.60 19.98
C SER A 116 17.84 -10.20 18.75
N THR A 117 16.51 -10.10 18.66
CA THR A 117 15.78 -10.66 17.51
C THR A 117 15.96 -9.77 16.28
N PRO A 118 16.28 -10.35 15.09
CA PRO A 118 16.40 -9.54 13.88
C PRO A 118 15.06 -8.89 13.51
N PRO A 119 15.02 -7.59 13.17
CA PRO A 119 13.74 -6.90 12.97
C PRO A 119 12.97 -7.42 11.75
N ALA A 120 11.65 -7.44 11.87
CA ALA A 120 10.72 -7.69 10.78
C ALA A 120 10.24 -6.37 10.17
N ILE A 121 10.43 -6.21 8.86
CA ILE A 121 10.14 -5.00 8.10
C ILE A 121 9.02 -5.28 7.08
N LEU A 122 8.04 -4.38 6.98
CA LEU A 122 6.98 -4.40 5.97
C LEU A 122 7.02 -3.13 5.10
N GLU A 123 7.06 -3.27 3.78
CA GLU A 123 6.79 -2.14 2.87
C GLU A 123 5.64 -2.46 1.92
N ILE A 124 4.54 -1.71 2.04
CA ILE A 124 3.38 -1.78 1.14
C ILE A 124 3.54 -0.72 0.06
N CYS A 125 3.23 -1.08 -1.19
CA CYS A 125 3.49 -0.27 -2.37
C CYS A 125 5.00 0.03 -2.55
N MET A 126 5.87 -0.94 -2.31
CA MET A 126 7.30 -0.82 -2.53
C MET A 126 7.58 -0.58 -4.03
N ALA A 127 7.56 0.67 -4.48
CA ALA A 127 7.68 0.99 -5.90
C ALA A 127 9.03 0.54 -6.46
N ARG A 128 10.10 1.32 -6.21
CA ARG A 128 11.47 1.00 -6.68
C ARG A 128 12.37 0.47 -5.56
N GLY A 129 11.86 0.39 -4.33
CA GLY A 129 12.56 -0.13 -3.15
C GLY A 129 13.49 0.87 -2.46
N ALA A 130 13.37 2.17 -2.76
CA ALA A 130 14.30 3.19 -2.24
C ALA A 130 14.26 3.33 -0.71
N PHE A 131 13.06 3.31 -0.12
CA PHE A 131 12.87 3.41 1.32
C PHE A 131 13.24 2.10 2.02
N LEU A 132 12.82 0.96 1.47
CA LEU A 132 13.22 -0.37 1.94
C LEU A 132 14.74 -0.53 1.98
N GLU A 133 15.45 -0.07 0.95
CA GLU A 133 16.91 -0.11 0.90
C GLU A 133 17.55 0.64 2.08
N ILE A 134 16.95 1.76 2.49
CA ILE A 134 17.44 2.53 3.64
C ILE A 134 17.11 1.81 4.94
N ALA A 135 15.88 1.29 5.09
CA ALA A 135 15.46 0.52 6.26
C ALA A 135 16.36 -0.71 6.49
N LEU A 136 16.62 -1.51 5.45
CA LEU A 136 17.49 -2.68 5.53
C LEU A 136 18.94 -2.31 5.92
N LYS A 137 19.47 -1.21 5.37
CA LYS A 137 20.82 -0.73 5.74
C LYS A 137 20.92 -0.25 7.18
N LYS A 138 19.82 0.26 7.74
CA LYS A 138 19.76 0.75 9.12
C LYS A 138 19.56 -0.36 10.14
N ASN A 139 19.05 -1.51 9.70
CA ASN A 139 18.77 -2.67 10.54
C ASN A 139 19.46 -3.93 9.99
N PRO A 140 20.79 -4.05 10.10
CA PRO A 140 21.51 -5.22 9.59
C PRO A 140 20.95 -6.53 10.15
N GLY A 141 20.71 -7.51 9.27
CA GLY A 141 20.14 -8.81 9.62
C GLY A 141 18.61 -8.87 9.64
N SER A 142 17.91 -7.73 9.47
CA SER A 142 16.44 -7.70 9.38
C SER A 142 15.90 -8.54 8.22
N HIS A 143 14.66 -8.99 8.35
CA HIS A 143 13.89 -9.64 7.29
C HIS A 143 12.80 -8.70 6.80
N ALA A 144 12.64 -8.59 5.48
CA ALA A 144 11.64 -7.72 4.87
C ALA A 144 10.61 -8.51 4.07
N LEU A 145 9.34 -8.12 4.21
CA LEU A 145 8.25 -8.44 3.28
C LEU A 145 7.87 -7.16 2.55
N ALA A 146 7.81 -7.20 1.23
CA ALA A 146 7.47 -6.04 0.44
C ALA A 146 6.49 -6.37 -0.68
N PHE A 147 5.44 -5.56 -0.81
CA PHE A 147 4.44 -5.69 -1.87
C PHE A 147 4.61 -4.60 -2.91
N SER A 148 4.61 -4.96 -4.19
CA SER A 148 4.66 -4.00 -5.29
C SER A 148 3.74 -4.42 -6.42
N LEU A 149 3.30 -3.47 -7.25
CA LEU A 149 2.50 -3.81 -8.41
C LEU A 149 3.37 -4.51 -9.47
N PRO A 150 2.89 -5.57 -10.16
CA PRO A 150 3.60 -6.15 -11.27
C PRO A 150 3.84 -5.13 -12.39
N VAL A 151 4.97 -5.25 -13.10
CA VAL A 151 5.30 -4.36 -14.24
C VAL A 151 4.25 -4.46 -15.34
N SER A 152 3.68 -5.65 -15.57
CA SER A 152 2.59 -5.89 -16.52
C SER A 152 1.32 -5.09 -16.21
N SER A 153 1.13 -4.69 -14.96
CA SER A 153 -0.03 -3.92 -14.48
C SER A 153 0.32 -2.45 -14.22
N GLY A 154 1.46 -1.96 -14.73
CA GLY A 154 1.90 -0.58 -14.55
C GLY A 154 2.80 -0.33 -13.34
N GLY A 155 3.27 -1.39 -12.67
CA GLY A 155 4.27 -1.30 -11.61
C GLY A 155 5.69 -1.03 -12.13
N TYR A 156 6.63 -0.86 -11.20
CA TYR A 156 8.03 -0.57 -11.52
C TYR A 156 8.94 -1.76 -11.23
N ARG A 157 9.97 -1.93 -12.06
CA ARG A 157 11.04 -2.88 -11.76
C ARG A 157 11.76 -2.41 -10.48
N SER A 158 11.76 -3.25 -9.46
CA SER A 158 12.51 -2.99 -8.23
C SER A 158 14.00 -2.89 -8.54
N ARG A 159 14.66 -1.93 -7.90
CA ARG A 159 16.11 -1.74 -7.96
C ARG A 159 16.82 -2.17 -6.67
N LEU A 160 16.07 -2.80 -5.77
CA LEU A 160 16.64 -3.43 -4.58
C LEU A 160 17.48 -4.63 -5.01
N THR A 161 18.65 -4.80 -4.41
CA THR A 161 19.48 -5.98 -4.61
C THR A 161 18.71 -7.25 -4.21
N SER A 162 18.99 -8.35 -4.90
CA SER A 162 18.46 -9.66 -4.51
C SER A 162 19.27 -10.16 -3.34
N ASP A 163 18.74 -9.94 -2.14
CA ASP A 163 19.28 -10.47 -0.89
C ASP A 163 18.31 -11.51 -0.32
N SER A 164 18.83 -12.57 0.30
CA SER A 164 18.02 -13.68 0.84
C SER A 164 17.01 -13.25 1.91
N ASN A 165 17.22 -12.09 2.52
CA ASN A 165 16.42 -11.62 3.66
C ASN A 165 15.25 -10.73 3.23
N THR A 166 14.99 -10.57 1.93
CA THR A 166 13.85 -9.79 1.44
C THR A 166 12.94 -10.62 0.56
N LYS A 167 11.72 -10.88 1.03
CA LYS A 167 10.63 -11.45 0.22
C LYS A 167 9.88 -10.32 -0.48
N ARG A 168 9.89 -10.31 -1.81
CA ARG A 168 9.13 -9.37 -2.64
C ARG A 168 7.98 -10.10 -3.28
N VAL A 169 6.77 -9.59 -3.09
CA VAL A 169 5.54 -10.14 -3.67
C VAL A 169 4.99 -9.10 -4.64
N PHE A 170 4.73 -9.51 -5.88
CA PHE A 170 4.20 -8.63 -6.91
C PHE A 170 2.70 -8.88 -7.08
N LEU A 171 1.85 -7.96 -6.60
CA LEU A 171 0.39 -8.03 -6.66
C LEU A 171 -0.23 -6.63 -6.59
N ASP A 172 -1.52 -6.53 -6.90
CA ASP A 172 -2.27 -5.30 -6.65
C ASP A 172 -2.72 -5.25 -5.18
N VAL A 173 -2.12 -4.37 -4.39
CA VAL A 173 -2.45 -4.23 -2.96
C VAL A 173 -3.89 -3.77 -2.71
N THR A 174 -4.55 -3.18 -3.72
CA THR A 174 -5.97 -2.81 -3.62
C THR A 174 -6.90 -4.02 -3.62
N MET A 175 -6.39 -5.20 -3.96
CA MET A 175 -7.12 -6.47 -3.98
C MET A 175 -6.93 -7.28 -2.69
N LEU A 176 -6.26 -6.73 -1.66
CA LEU A 176 -5.99 -7.40 -0.38
C LEU A 176 -7.13 -7.21 0.63
N ALA A 177 -8.37 -7.46 0.23
CA ALA A 177 -9.53 -7.27 1.10
C ALA A 177 -9.50 -8.22 2.31
N ALA A 178 -9.12 -9.48 2.10
CA ALA A 178 -8.99 -10.46 3.18
C ALA A 178 -7.96 -10.02 4.24
N ASP A 179 -6.86 -9.37 3.85
CA ASP A 179 -5.86 -8.81 4.78
C ASP A 179 -6.37 -7.59 5.57
N MET A 180 -7.50 -7.01 5.15
CA MET A 180 -8.21 -5.92 5.83
C MET A 180 -9.47 -6.41 6.55
N ASP A 181 -9.57 -7.72 6.77
CA ASP A 181 -10.71 -8.40 7.42
C ASP A 181 -12.05 -8.18 6.67
N MET A 182 -11.96 -8.02 5.34
CA MET A 182 -13.10 -7.92 4.42
C MET A 182 -13.17 -9.18 3.56
N ASP A 183 -13.62 -10.28 4.16
CA ASP A 183 -13.70 -11.59 3.49
C ASP A 183 -14.96 -11.74 2.61
N GLN A 184 -15.95 -10.86 2.79
CA GLN A 184 -17.19 -10.87 2.01
C GLN A 184 -17.18 -9.74 0.99
N ILE A 185 -16.89 -10.10 -0.26
CA ILE A 185 -16.99 -9.20 -1.40
C ILE A 185 -18.38 -9.35 -2.02
N PRO A 186 -19.12 -8.25 -2.25
CA PRO A 186 -20.40 -8.31 -2.95
C PRO A 186 -20.26 -8.97 -4.33
N GLU A 187 -21.19 -9.86 -4.67
CA GLU A 187 -21.17 -10.58 -5.96
C GLU A 187 -21.28 -9.64 -7.17
N ASP A 188 -21.87 -8.45 -6.98
CA ASP A 188 -22.04 -7.42 -8.01
C ASP A 188 -20.85 -6.44 -8.10
N HIS A 189 -19.79 -6.64 -7.32
CA HIS A 189 -18.59 -5.82 -7.39
C HIS A 189 -17.84 -6.09 -8.72
N GLU A 190 -17.49 -5.04 -9.47
CA GLU A 190 -16.83 -5.15 -10.78
C GLU A 190 -15.54 -5.98 -10.76
N ASP A 191 -14.82 -5.92 -9.63
CA ASP A 191 -13.57 -6.65 -9.40
C ASP A 191 -13.71 -7.86 -8.46
N ALA A 192 -14.92 -8.40 -8.22
CA ALA A 192 -15.15 -9.46 -7.24
C ALA A 192 -14.17 -10.66 -7.37
N GLU A 193 -13.89 -11.08 -8.61
CA GLU A 193 -13.00 -12.20 -8.92
C GLU A 193 -11.51 -11.87 -8.81
N LYS A 194 -11.14 -10.59 -8.67
CA LYS A 194 -9.74 -10.14 -8.62
C LYS A 194 -9.20 -10.05 -7.19
N PHE A 195 -10.08 -10.09 -6.19
CA PHE A 195 -9.67 -10.07 -4.79
C PHE A 195 -8.82 -11.30 -4.46
N LEU A 196 -7.77 -11.07 -3.69
CA LEU A 196 -6.77 -12.07 -3.37
C LEU A 196 -7.07 -12.70 -2.00
N PRO A 197 -6.72 -13.99 -1.82
CA PRO A 197 -6.71 -14.57 -0.48
C PRO A 197 -5.70 -13.83 0.39
N ARG A 198 -5.88 -13.94 1.71
CA ARG A 198 -5.02 -13.29 2.72
C ARG A 198 -3.54 -13.57 2.45
N GLN A 199 -2.72 -12.52 2.40
CA GLN A 199 -1.28 -12.57 2.11
C GLN A 199 -0.41 -12.40 3.36
N LEU A 200 -0.95 -11.77 4.40
CA LEU A 200 -0.34 -11.54 5.70
C LEU A 200 -0.86 -12.60 6.68
N GLU A 201 0.07 -13.34 7.28
CA GLU A 201 -0.24 -14.29 8.34
C GLU A 201 -0.91 -13.58 9.52
N GLU A 202 -1.98 -14.17 10.02
CA GLU A 202 -2.71 -13.63 11.18
C GLU A 202 -1.80 -13.57 12.41
N GLY A 203 -1.87 -12.45 13.14
CA GLY A 203 -1.04 -12.20 14.33
C GLY A 203 0.43 -11.90 14.03
N ARG A 204 0.86 -11.87 12.76
CA ARG A 204 2.23 -11.47 12.41
C ARG A 204 2.46 -10.00 12.71
N LEU A 205 3.51 -9.71 13.49
CA LEU A 205 3.93 -8.37 13.83
C LEU A 205 5.13 -7.94 12.97
N PHE A 206 5.22 -6.63 12.76
CA PHE A 206 6.36 -5.98 12.11
C PHE A 206 6.86 -4.86 13.01
N ASP A 207 8.17 -4.80 13.20
CA ASP A 207 8.82 -3.78 14.04
C ASP A 207 8.89 -2.43 13.32
N TRP A 208 8.85 -2.46 11.98
CA TRP A 208 8.78 -1.27 11.15
C TRP A 208 7.91 -1.54 9.94
N SER A 209 7.02 -0.60 9.64
CA SER A 209 6.21 -0.61 8.44
C SER A 209 6.22 0.73 7.74
N TYR A 210 6.14 0.70 6.41
CA TYR A 210 5.97 1.90 5.60
C TYR A 210 5.01 1.63 4.46
N VAL A 211 4.09 2.56 4.23
CA VAL A 211 3.12 2.50 3.14
C VAL A 211 3.38 3.71 2.26
N THR A 212 3.75 3.49 1.01
CA THR A 212 3.73 4.58 0.03
C THR A 212 2.35 4.64 -0.64
N GLY A 213 1.83 5.84 -0.88
CA GLY A 213 0.62 5.98 -1.68
C GLY A 213 0.88 5.66 -3.16
N ARG A 214 -0.15 5.17 -3.87
CA ARG A 214 -0.15 5.28 -5.34
C ARG A 214 -0.29 6.76 -5.72
N SER A 215 0.47 7.19 -6.73
CA SER A 215 0.22 8.43 -7.48
C SER A 215 -0.68 8.16 -8.67
#